data_AF-A0A067F8U3-F1
#
_entry.id   AF-A0A067F8U3-F1
#
_cell.length_a   1.000
_cell.length_b   1.000
_cell.length_c   1.000
_cell.angle_alpha   90.00
_cell.angle_beta   90.00
_cell.angle_gamma   90.00
#
_symmetry.space_group_name_H-M   'P 1'
#
loop_
_entity.id
_entity.type
_entity.pdbx_description
1 polymer ?
#
loop_
_entity_poly.entity_id
_entity_poly.type
_entity_poly.pdbx_seq_one_letter_code
_entity_poly.pdbx_strand_id
1 'polypeptide(L)'
;MQVGLTLGLETQKGTLKLSLVDCGCYVKDISIKLDGGASWLYQGMINAFEEQIVSAVENAITKKLKEGISKLDSLLQSLPKEIPVDDHASLNITFVDNPLLTSSSIEFDINGLFTARKKASIPNYYNSNLQPPVFCSDQSKMLGISLDEAVLNSASALYYD
;
A
#
# COMPACT_ATOMS: atom_id res chain seq x y z
N MET A 1 -10.14 19.24 -12.01
CA MET A 1 -10.09 17.77 -12.12
C MET A 1 -10.40 17.18 -10.76
N GLN A 2 -11.21 16.13 -10.72
CA GLN A 2 -11.55 15.36 -9.53
C GLN A 2 -11.22 13.89 -9.81
N VAL A 3 -10.61 13.21 -8.84
CA VAL A 3 -10.27 11.79 -8.93
C VAL A 3 -10.92 11.09 -7.76
N GLY A 4 -11.71 10.06 -8.04
CA GLY A 4 -12.34 9.20 -7.05
C GLY A 4 -11.69 7.83 -7.06
N LEU A 5 -11.45 7.26 -5.88
CA LEU A 5 -10.90 5.93 -5.73
C LEU A 5 -11.47 5.25 -4.48
N THR A 6 -12.00 4.04 -4.67
CA THR A 6 -12.50 3.17 -3.60
C THR A 6 -11.76 1.84 -3.68
N LEU A 7 -11.13 1.45 -2.58
CA LEU A 7 -10.33 0.23 -2.47
C LEU A 7 -10.89 -0.67 -1.37
N GLY A 8 -10.84 -1.98 -1.60
CA GLY A 8 -11.02 -2.99 -0.56
C GLY A 8 -9.66 -3.51 -0.11
N LEU A 9 -9.47 -3.68 1.20
CA LEU A 9 -8.26 -4.24 1.78
C LEU A 9 -8.66 -5.39 2.71
N GLU A 10 -8.12 -6.58 2.43
CA GLU A 10 -8.45 -7.81 3.15
C GLU A 10 -7.19 -8.66 3.36
N THR A 11 -7.25 -9.55 4.34
CA THR A 11 -6.22 -10.55 4.57
C THR A 11 -6.55 -11.82 3.79
N GLN A 12 -5.58 -12.32 3.02
CA GLN A 12 -5.70 -13.55 2.25
C GLN A 12 -4.49 -14.45 2.51
N LYS A 13 -4.72 -15.65 3.07
CA LYS A 13 -3.68 -16.67 3.31
C LYS A 13 -2.45 -16.13 4.07
N GLY A 14 -2.66 -15.25 5.06
CA GLY A 14 -1.58 -14.65 5.85
C GLY A 14 -0.77 -13.56 5.14
N THR A 15 -1.28 -13.03 4.02
CA THR A 15 -0.77 -11.81 3.36
C THR A 15 -1.92 -10.81 3.17
N LEU A 16 -1.61 -9.59 2.73
CA LEU A 16 -2.61 -8.58 2.41
C LEU A 16 -2.98 -8.62 0.93
N LYS A 17 -4.26 -8.39 0.63
CA LYS A 17 -4.78 -8.26 -0.72
C LYS A 17 -5.55 -6.96 -0.85
N LEU A 18 -5.20 -6.19 -1.87
CA LEU A 18 -5.82 -4.94 -2.22
C LEU A 18 -6.66 -5.14 -3.49
N SER A 19 -7.93 -4.79 -3.42
CA SER A 19 -8.86 -4.85 -4.54
C SER A 19 -9.34 -3.46 -4.93
N LEU A 20 -9.45 -3.22 -6.23
CA LEU A 20 -10.08 -2.02 -6.76
C LEU A 20 -11.60 -2.24 -6.79
N VAL A 21 -12.34 -1.42 -6.04
CA VAL A 21 -13.82 -1.45 -6.03
C VAL A 21 -14.36 -0.47 -7.06
N ASP A 22 -13.89 0.77 -7.03
CA ASP A 22 -14.30 1.81 -7.96
C ASP A 22 -13.19 2.84 -8.19
N CYS A 23 -13.10 3.39 -9.40
CA CYS A 23 -12.12 4.40 -9.76
C CYS A 23 -12.63 5.24 -10.92
N GLY A 24 -12.53 6.55 -10.79
CA GLY A 24 -12.92 7.50 -11.84
C GLY A 24 -12.10 8.78 -11.80
N CYS A 25 -12.06 9.45 -12.94
CA CYS A 25 -11.51 10.78 -13.07
C CYS A 25 -12.51 11.64 -13.83
N TYR A 26 -12.74 12.86 -13.34
CA TYR A 26 -13.62 13.84 -13.95
C TYR A 26 -12.87 15.17 -14.16
N VAL A 27 -12.76 15.62 -15.39
CA VAL A 27 -12.14 16.88 -15.76
C VAL A 27 -13.24 17.93 -15.86
N LYS A 28 -13.34 18.76 -14.83
CA LYS A 28 -14.33 19.85 -14.74
C LYS A 28 -14.19 20.90 -15.86
N ASP A 29 -12.95 21.22 -16.25
CA ASP A 29 -12.64 22.30 -17.20
C ASP A 29 -11.24 22.07 -17.79
N ILE A 30 -11.05 22.47 -19.05
CA ILE A 30 -9.75 22.44 -19.74
C ILE A 30 -9.51 23.79 -20.44
N SER A 31 -8.32 24.35 -20.26
CA SER A 31 -7.89 25.56 -20.98
C SER A 31 -6.75 25.21 -21.92
N ILE A 32 -7.01 25.36 -23.23
CA ILE A 32 -6.03 25.06 -24.28
C ILE A 32 -5.53 26.39 -24.86
N LYS A 33 -4.23 26.66 -24.72
CA LYS A 33 -3.57 27.84 -25.28
C LYS A 33 -2.70 27.43 -26.46
N LEU A 34 -2.89 28.10 -27.59
CA LEU A 34 -2.16 27.86 -28.83
C LEU A 34 -1.57 29.19 -29.30
N ASP A 35 -0.26 29.24 -29.46
CA ASP A 35 0.47 30.44 -29.87
C ASP A 35 0.57 30.52 -31.41
N GLY A 36 0.13 31.64 -31.99
CA GLY A 36 0.21 31.88 -33.43
C GLY A 36 -0.74 32.96 -33.95
N GLY A 37 -0.61 33.34 -35.23
CA GLY A 37 -1.40 34.42 -35.86
C GLY A 37 -2.78 34.01 -36.40
N ALA A 38 -3.19 32.74 -36.24
CA ALA A 38 -4.39 32.17 -36.85
C ALA A 38 -5.43 31.69 -35.80
N SER A 39 -5.71 32.52 -34.79
CA SER A 39 -6.58 32.16 -33.64
C SER A 39 -7.96 31.61 -34.05
N TRP A 40 -8.53 32.05 -35.17
CA TRP A 40 -9.81 31.54 -35.67
C TRP A 40 -9.77 30.05 -36.04
N LEU A 41 -8.66 29.58 -36.62
CA LEU A 41 -8.46 28.19 -37.04
C LEU A 41 -8.25 27.30 -35.80
N TYR A 42 -7.43 27.79 -34.87
CA TYR A 42 -7.12 27.11 -33.63
C TYR A 42 -8.35 26.97 -32.73
N GLN A 43 -9.20 27.99 -32.65
CA GLN A 43 -10.45 27.92 -31.91
C GLN A 43 -11.41 26.89 -32.53
N GLY A 44 -11.50 26.83 -33.87
CA GLY A 44 -12.30 25.81 -34.55
C GLY A 44 -11.84 24.38 -34.25
N MET A 45 -10.51 24.16 -34.19
CA MET A 45 -9.94 22.88 -33.79
C MET A 45 -10.23 22.56 -32.32
N ILE A 46 -10.01 23.50 -31.40
CA ILE A 46 -10.29 23.30 -29.97
C ILE A 46 -11.75 22.89 -29.79
N ASN A 47 -12.70 23.65 -30.34
CA ASN A 47 -14.13 23.37 -30.19
C ASN A 47 -14.53 21.98 -30.75
N ALA A 48 -13.82 21.47 -31.77
CA ALA A 48 -14.10 20.16 -32.35
C ALA A 48 -13.55 18.98 -31.54
N PHE A 49 -12.48 19.20 -30.75
CA PHE A 49 -11.72 18.13 -30.10
C PHE A 49 -11.69 18.24 -28.57
N GLU A 50 -12.20 19.30 -27.97
CA GLU A 50 -12.15 19.53 -26.51
C GLU A 50 -12.67 18.34 -25.70
N GLU A 51 -13.87 17.84 -26.02
CA GLU A 51 -14.46 16.67 -25.35
C GLU A 51 -13.60 15.40 -25.51
N GLN A 52 -12.97 15.23 -26.68
CA GLN A 52 -12.11 14.07 -26.95
C GLN A 52 -10.80 14.16 -26.15
N ILE A 53 -10.25 15.37 -25.99
CA ILE A 53 -9.07 15.62 -25.17
C ILE A 53 -9.41 15.36 -23.69
N VAL A 54 -10.55 15.88 -23.22
CA VAL A 54 -11.08 15.64 -21.87
C VAL A 54 -11.20 14.13 -21.61
N SER A 55 -11.91 13.41 -22.48
CA SER A 55 -12.10 11.96 -22.35
C SER A 55 -10.78 11.19 -22.41
N ALA A 56 -9.85 11.59 -23.27
CA ALA A 56 -8.53 10.96 -23.34
C ALA A 56 -7.75 11.12 -22.03
N VAL A 57 -7.81 12.30 -21.39
CA VAL A 57 -7.16 12.56 -20.09
C VAL A 57 -7.81 11.72 -18.99
N GLU A 58 -9.13 11.71 -18.89
CA GLU A 58 -9.86 10.94 -17.87
C GLU A 58 -9.57 9.44 -17.97
N ASN A 59 -9.58 8.90 -19.20
CA ASN A 59 -9.27 7.51 -19.48
C ASN A 59 -7.80 7.18 -19.18
N ALA A 60 -6.87 8.06 -19.55
CA ALA A 60 -5.44 7.87 -19.28
C ALA A 60 -5.16 7.82 -17.77
N ILE A 61 -5.74 8.74 -17.00
CA ILE A 61 -5.58 8.78 -15.54
C ILE A 61 -6.19 7.54 -14.90
N THR A 62 -7.44 7.20 -15.26
CA THR A 62 -8.13 6.02 -14.72
C THR A 62 -7.36 4.74 -15.02
N LYS A 63 -6.79 4.61 -16.23
CA LYS A 63 -5.93 3.48 -16.60
C LYS A 63 -4.66 3.43 -15.73
N LYS A 64 -4.00 4.57 -15.50
CA LYS A 64 -2.79 4.64 -14.67
C LYS A 64 -3.07 4.33 -13.20
N LEU A 65 -4.21 4.75 -12.67
CA LEU A 65 -4.65 4.37 -11.33
C LEU A 65 -4.84 2.86 -11.22
N LYS A 66 -5.54 2.24 -12.16
CA LYS A 66 -5.71 0.77 -12.21
C LYS A 66 -4.36 0.04 -12.23
N GLU A 67 -3.45 0.45 -13.11
CA GLU A 67 -2.09 -0.10 -13.18
C GLU A 67 -1.32 0.07 -11.87
N GLY A 68 -1.42 1.24 -11.23
CA GLY A 68 -0.78 1.54 -9.95
C GLY A 68 -1.31 0.67 -8.80
N ILE A 69 -2.63 0.48 -8.74
CA ILE A 69 -3.28 -0.35 -7.71
C ILE A 69 -2.88 -1.82 -7.88
N SER A 70 -2.85 -2.34 -9.11
CA SER A 70 -2.37 -3.71 -9.34
C SER A 70 -0.91 -3.90 -8.92
N LYS A 71 -0.05 -2.89 -9.12
CA LYS A 71 1.32 -2.92 -8.62
C LYS A 71 1.38 -2.87 -7.10
N LEU A 72 0.57 -2.03 -6.47
CA LEU A 72 0.49 -1.93 -5.02
C LEU A 72 -0.03 -3.22 -4.38
N ASP A 73 -1.06 -3.83 -4.95
CA ASP A 73 -1.57 -5.15 -4.54
C ASP A 73 -0.47 -6.21 -4.63
N SER A 74 0.27 -6.25 -5.75
CA SER A 74 1.40 -7.17 -5.89
C SER A 74 2.48 -6.94 -4.82
N LEU A 75 2.75 -5.69 -4.45
CA LEU A 75 3.73 -5.37 -3.38
C LEU A 75 3.21 -5.86 -2.03
N LEU A 76 1.96 -5.56 -1.68
CA LEU A 76 1.33 -5.99 -0.43
C LEU A 76 1.29 -7.53 -0.32
N GLN A 77 0.96 -8.23 -1.41
CA GLN A 77 0.96 -9.69 -1.44
C GLN A 77 2.36 -10.29 -1.30
N SER A 78 3.39 -9.57 -1.74
CA SER A 78 4.80 -9.99 -1.65
C SER A 78 5.44 -9.77 -0.27
N LEU A 79 4.73 -9.14 0.67
CA LEU A 79 5.23 -8.97 2.02
C LEU A 79 5.60 -10.34 2.61
N PRO A 80 6.76 -10.45 3.28
CA PRO A 80 7.17 -11.70 3.88
C PRO A 80 6.17 -12.16 4.94
N LYS A 81 6.12 -13.47 5.16
CA LYS A 81 5.31 -14.07 6.24
C LYS A 81 6.15 -14.36 7.48
N GLU A 82 7.45 -14.26 7.33
CA GLU A 82 8.43 -14.60 8.35
C GLU A 82 9.65 -13.71 8.13
N ILE A 83 10.17 -13.09 9.19
CA ILE A 83 11.42 -12.32 9.17
C ILE A 83 12.46 -13.13 9.94
N PRO A 84 13.57 -13.56 9.31
CA PRO A 84 14.64 -14.21 10.04
C PRO A 84 15.29 -13.23 11.03
N VAL A 85 15.48 -13.67 12.27
CA VAL A 85 16.13 -12.86 13.31
C VAL A 85 17.59 -13.27 13.45
N ASP A 86 17.84 -14.58 13.55
CA ASP A 86 19.18 -15.16 13.59
C ASP A 86 19.20 -16.59 13.00
N ASP A 87 20.20 -17.39 13.34
CA ASP A 87 20.33 -18.78 12.86
C ASP A 87 19.35 -19.76 13.50
N HIS A 88 18.70 -19.39 14.60
CA HIS A 88 17.83 -20.25 15.41
C HIS A 88 16.37 -19.83 15.34
N ALA A 89 16.11 -18.53 15.13
CA ALA A 89 14.82 -17.91 15.28
C ALA A 89 14.39 -17.10 14.06
N SER A 90 13.09 -17.10 13.84
CA SER A 90 12.41 -16.17 12.95
C SER A 90 11.17 -15.59 13.64
N LEU A 91 10.79 -14.38 13.24
CA LEU A 91 9.54 -13.74 13.64
C LEU A 91 8.45 -14.04 12.62
N ASN A 92 7.35 -14.67 13.04
CA ASN A 92 6.19 -14.86 12.20
C ASN A 92 5.42 -13.53 12.06
N ILE A 93 5.34 -13.01 10.84
CA ILE A 93 4.65 -11.75 10.53
C ILE A 93 3.42 -11.97 9.63
N THR A 94 2.86 -13.18 9.59
CA THR A 94 1.60 -13.42 8.87
C THR A 94 0.49 -12.58 9.46
N PHE A 95 -0.27 -11.89 8.61
CA PHE A 95 -1.49 -11.21 9.01
C PHE A 95 -2.53 -12.22 9.47
N VAL A 96 -3.13 -12.01 10.65
CA VAL A 96 -4.06 -12.99 11.27
C VAL A 96 -5.53 -12.64 11.03
N ASP A 97 -5.85 -11.36 10.92
CA ASP A 97 -7.20 -10.84 10.71
C ASP A 97 -7.24 -9.80 9.59
N ASN A 98 -8.44 -9.46 9.14
CA ASN A 98 -8.62 -8.38 8.18
C ASN A 98 -8.25 -7.03 8.82
N PRO A 99 -7.60 -6.11 8.07
CA PRO A 99 -7.23 -4.80 8.63
C PRO A 99 -8.44 -4.02 9.11
N LEU A 100 -8.32 -3.39 10.29
CA LEU A 100 -9.36 -2.53 10.82
C LEU A 100 -9.19 -1.12 10.25
N LEU A 101 -10.19 -0.68 9.48
CA LEU A 101 -10.22 0.65 8.86
C LEU A 101 -11.04 1.60 9.72
N THR A 102 -10.43 2.69 10.18
CA THR A 102 -11.13 3.78 10.88
C THR A 102 -11.07 5.06 10.06
N SER A 103 -11.73 6.12 10.54
CA SER A 103 -11.65 7.44 9.89
C SER A 103 -10.26 8.10 9.99
N SER A 104 -9.34 7.56 10.80
CA SER A 104 -8.03 8.18 11.08
C SER A 104 -6.85 7.21 11.08
N SER A 105 -7.09 5.89 11.01
CA SER A 105 -6.06 4.87 11.07
C SER A 105 -6.42 3.62 10.27
N ILE A 106 -5.40 2.85 9.92
CA ILE A 106 -5.50 1.49 9.42
C ILE A 106 -4.67 0.64 10.38
N GLU A 107 -5.29 -0.36 10.99
CA GLU A 107 -4.65 -1.26 11.95
C GLU A 107 -4.49 -2.65 11.36
N PHE A 108 -3.35 -3.28 11.64
CA PHE A 108 -2.96 -4.57 11.10
C PHE A 108 -2.53 -5.49 12.23
N ASP A 109 -3.17 -6.64 12.33
CA ASP A 109 -2.78 -7.68 13.28
C ASP A 109 -1.92 -8.72 12.60
N ILE A 110 -0.77 -8.99 13.20
CA ILE A 110 0.17 -10.05 12.78
C ILE A 110 0.32 -11.09 13.88
N ASN A 111 0.76 -12.29 13.50
CA ASN A 111 1.01 -13.37 14.46
C ASN A 111 2.03 -12.96 15.54
N GLY A 112 3.15 -12.38 15.12
CA GLY A 112 4.16 -11.79 16.00
C GLY A 112 4.97 -12.76 16.84
N LEU A 113 4.74 -14.08 16.78
CA LEU A 113 5.47 -15.04 17.61
C LEU A 113 6.79 -15.46 16.97
N PHE A 114 7.77 -15.73 17.82
CA PHE A 114 9.05 -16.29 17.39
C PHE A 114 8.91 -17.79 17.17
N THR A 115 9.47 -18.29 16.07
CA THR A 115 9.46 -19.70 15.68
C THR A 115 10.86 -20.19 15.37
N ALA A 116 11.10 -21.48 15.60
CA ALA A 116 12.36 -22.12 15.27
C ALA A 116 12.60 -22.05 13.75
N ARG A 117 13.76 -21.53 13.36
CA ARG A 117 14.12 -21.37 11.96
C ARG A 117 14.49 -22.72 11.36
N LYS A 118 13.72 -23.17 10.36
CA LYS A 118 14.15 -24.30 9.52
C LYS A 118 15.35 -23.84 8.69
N LYS A 119 16.43 -24.63 8.63
CA LYS A 119 17.63 -24.36 7.81
C LYS A 119 17.25 -24.28 6.32
N ALA A 120 16.76 -23.13 5.89
CA ALA A 120 16.48 -22.78 4.51
C ALA A 120 17.24 -21.50 4.17
N SER A 121 17.71 -21.42 2.92
CA SER A 121 18.60 -20.38 2.42
C SER A 121 18.10 -18.98 2.73
N ILE A 122 19.00 -18.13 3.22
CA ILE A 122 18.76 -16.75 3.65
C ILE A 122 18.23 -15.93 2.45
N PRO A 123 16.99 -15.43 2.46
CA PRO A 123 16.65 -14.29 1.62
C PRO A 123 17.39 -13.10 2.24
N ASN A 124 18.34 -12.50 1.50
CA ASN A 124 19.06 -11.31 1.93
C ASN A 124 18.10 -10.11 2.02
N TYR A 125 17.32 -10.02 3.09
CA TYR A 125 16.66 -8.80 3.52
C TYR A 125 17.52 -8.14 4.61
N TYR A 126 18.74 -7.75 4.23
CA TYR A 126 19.53 -6.83 5.06
C TYR A 126 18.95 -5.43 4.87
N ASN A 127 17.97 -5.07 5.70
CA ASN A 127 17.66 -3.67 5.94
C ASN A 127 18.28 -3.31 7.30
N SER A 128 19.57 -2.98 7.26
CA SER A 128 20.28 -2.44 8.41
C SER A 128 19.61 -1.13 8.83
N ASN A 129 19.17 -1.06 10.09
CA ASN A 129 18.60 0.09 10.81
C ASN A 129 17.08 0.08 11.04
N LEU A 130 16.52 -0.98 11.64
CA LEU A 130 15.24 -0.85 12.34
C LEU A 130 15.49 -0.56 13.83
N GLN A 131 15.21 0.68 14.23
CA GLN A 131 15.05 1.05 15.64
C GLN A 131 13.76 0.44 16.19
N PRO A 132 13.72 0.01 17.46
CA PRO A 132 12.54 -0.60 18.05
C PRO A 132 11.37 0.40 18.08
N PRO A 133 10.12 -0.06 17.91
CA PRO A 133 8.98 0.81 17.97
C PRO A 133 8.79 1.37 19.38
N VAL A 134 8.58 2.68 19.46
CA VAL A 134 8.14 3.37 20.66
C VAL A 134 6.62 3.25 20.74
N PHE A 135 6.11 2.79 21.88
CA PHE A 135 4.67 2.82 22.18
C PHE A 135 4.19 4.27 22.14
N CYS A 136 3.28 4.61 21.23
CA CYS A 136 2.90 6.00 20.96
C CYS A 136 1.45 6.27 21.37
N SER A 137 1.26 7.11 22.39
CA SER A 137 -0.02 7.68 22.81
C SER A 137 -0.31 9.05 22.17
N ASP A 138 0.51 9.48 21.20
CA ASP A 138 0.48 10.81 20.60
C ASP A 138 -0.07 10.75 19.17
N GLN A 139 -1.16 11.49 18.90
CA GLN A 139 -1.89 11.54 17.62
C GLN A 139 -1.07 12.13 16.44
N SER A 140 0.18 12.53 16.69
CA SER A 140 1.06 13.16 15.70
C SER A 140 2.00 12.19 14.96
N LYS A 141 1.92 10.88 15.19
CA LYS A 141 2.84 9.88 14.61
C LYS A 141 2.21 9.10 13.45
N MET A 142 3.02 8.81 12.43
CA MET A 142 2.60 8.06 11.22
C MET A 142 2.44 6.55 11.46
N LEU A 143 3.02 6.00 12.54
CA LEU A 143 3.04 4.57 12.85
C LEU A 143 2.93 4.36 14.36
N GLY A 144 2.05 3.45 14.78
CA GLY A 144 1.96 2.93 16.13
C GLY A 144 2.17 1.42 16.11
N ILE A 145 2.85 0.88 17.12
CA ILE A 145 3.07 -0.55 17.27
C ILE A 145 2.75 -0.93 18.72
N SER A 146 1.93 -1.95 18.89
CA SER A 146 1.62 -2.62 20.15
C SER A 146 2.30 -3.99 20.16
N LEU A 147 2.64 -4.47 21.35
CA LEU A 147 3.30 -5.76 21.53
C LEU A 147 2.64 -6.50 22.68
N ASP A 148 2.21 -7.73 22.43
CA ASP A 148 1.70 -8.64 23.47
C ASP A 148 2.86 -9.33 24.21
N GLU A 149 2.68 -9.61 25.49
CA GLU A 149 3.68 -10.32 26.32
C GLU A 149 4.03 -11.70 25.72
N ALA A 150 3.07 -12.36 25.06
CA ALA A 150 3.28 -13.64 24.38
C ALA A 150 4.41 -13.58 23.34
N VAL A 151 4.66 -12.43 22.73
CA VAL A 151 5.77 -12.27 21.77
C VAL A 151 7.12 -12.44 22.48
N LEU A 152 7.32 -11.77 23.61
CA LEU A 152 8.55 -11.87 24.40
C LEU A 152 8.71 -13.26 25.03
N ASN A 153 7.61 -13.85 25.49
CA ASN A 153 7.59 -15.20 26.04
C ASN A 153 7.96 -16.24 24.97
N SER A 154 7.46 -16.11 23.74
CA SER A 154 7.81 -17.01 22.63
C SER A 154 9.29 -16.94 22.24
N ALA A 155 9.89 -15.74 22.27
CA ALA A 155 11.33 -15.57 22.05
C ALA A 155 12.13 -16.23 23.17
N SER A 156 11.75 -15.97 24.43
CA SER A 156 12.47 -16.48 25.60
C SER A 156 12.47 -18.02 25.64
N ALA A 157 11.32 -18.63 25.39
CA ALA A 157 11.19 -20.09 25.27
C ALA A 157 12.12 -20.65 24.19
N LEU A 158 12.21 -20.00 23.02
CA LEU A 158 13.05 -20.50 21.93
C LEU A 158 14.56 -20.49 22.25
N TYR A 159 15.03 -19.53 23.04
CA TYR A 159 16.46 -19.36 23.35
C TYR A 159 16.90 -20.00 24.67
N TYR A 160 15.96 -20.20 25.61
CA TYR A 160 16.28 -20.58 26.99
C TYR A 160 15.54 -21.83 27.50
N ASP A 161 14.64 -22.45 26.72
CA ASP A 161 14.19 -23.83 26.98
C ASP A 161 15.26 -24.86 26.55
#